data_AF-A0A285SDX4-F1
#
_entry.id   AF-A0A285SDX4-F1
#
_cell.length_a   1.000
_cell.length_b   1.000
_cell.length_c   1.000
_cell.angle_alpha   90.00
_cell.angle_beta   90.00
_cell.angle_gamma   90.00
#
_symmetry.space_group_name_H-M   'P 1'
#
loop_
_entity.id
_entity.type
_entity.pdbx_description
1 polymer ?
#
loop_
_entity_poly.entity_id
_entity_poly.type
_entity_poly.pdbx_seq_one_letter_code
_entity_poly.pdbx_strand_id
1 'polypeptide(L)'
;MKKFVLAVAACVAIGGVATTDSVFAAPKNEVVQQHGKQQEKEKQQNQGQIQQLKSIDKQLNNIEGKFKLYQSKIPKLSSSIEELQKETQNAQSTETTDAVVENEQVSELAEPQEETVATEEAPTEEVVVEEPVVDNEELDGNSEEEVESELKKYPGYEGKLNALLNRLNGVSNRLNGLSSKGAATEELQARIDRVEAMKVEIQKVKTTLTQIEKKVKEEVTQDTSAEEKESQTPVDTTKDWTIQFSKGIDISTLSNLDIVVLDEEQNLVETTISYLPDSNAVKISSSQPYESGKTYTLYIGNDISSESGLNLKNSVKMTFTVK
;
A
#
# COMPACT_ATOMS: atom_id res chain seq x y z
N MET A 1 -21.26 -36.37 17.84
CA MET A 1 -22.65 -35.86 17.76
C MET A 1 -23.23 -35.72 19.17
N LYS A 2 -23.28 -34.50 19.71
CA LYS A 2 -24.05 -34.19 20.93
C LYS A 2 -24.76 -32.86 20.69
N LYS A 3 -26.09 -32.91 20.57
CA LYS A 3 -26.98 -31.78 20.34
C LYS A 3 -27.31 -31.16 21.71
N PHE A 4 -27.03 -29.87 21.88
CA PHE A 4 -27.58 -29.10 22.99
C PHE A 4 -28.95 -28.58 22.58
N VAL A 5 -29.98 -28.95 23.35
CA VAL A 5 -31.33 -28.40 23.29
C VAL A 5 -31.42 -27.34 24.38
N LEU A 6 -31.70 -26.09 24.00
CA LEU A 6 -31.93 -25.00 24.94
C LEU A 6 -33.44 -24.90 25.20
N ALA A 7 -33.86 -25.15 26.44
CA ALA A 7 -35.25 -25.03 26.87
C ALA A 7 -35.57 -23.57 27.24
N VAL A 8 -36.65 -23.04 26.68
CA VAL A 8 -37.22 -21.73 26.99
C VAL A 8 -38.11 -21.88 28.23
N ALA A 9 -37.78 -21.18 29.31
CA ALA A 9 -38.62 -21.07 30.51
C ALA A 9 -39.50 -19.82 30.40
N ALA A 10 -40.80 -20.03 30.23
CA ALA A 10 -41.82 -19.00 30.33
C ALA A 10 -42.27 -18.86 31.80
N CYS A 11 -42.01 -17.70 32.43
CA CYS A 11 -42.58 -17.35 33.72
C CYS A 11 -43.79 -16.42 33.50
N VAL A 12 -44.99 -16.98 33.63
CA VAL A 12 -46.24 -16.25 33.78
C VAL A 12 -46.41 -15.94 35.27
N ALA A 13 -46.36 -14.67 35.65
CA ALA A 13 -46.71 -14.21 36.99
C ALA A 13 -48.10 -13.58 36.94
N ILE A 14 -49.07 -14.25 37.57
CA ILE A 14 -50.41 -13.77 37.86
C ILE A 14 -50.43 -13.25 39.30
N GLY A 15 -50.88 -12.02 39.48
CA GLY A 15 -51.21 -11.39 40.76
C GLY A 15 -51.48 -9.92 40.46
N GLY A 16 -52.55 -9.27 40.89
CA GLY A 16 -53.49 -9.49 41.98
C GLY A 16 -53.92 -8.08 42.36
N VAL A 17 -55.21 -7.78 42.22
CA VAL A 17 -55.77 -6.43 42.26
C VAL A 17 -55.77 -5.88 43.69
N ALA A 18 -55.33 -4.64 43.89
CA ALA A 18 -55.65 -3.85 45.08
C ALA A 18 -55.87 -2.39 44.68
N THR A 19 -57.15 -2.00 44.68
CA THR A 19 -57.63 -0.63 44.53
C THR A 19 -57.46 0.13 45.85
N THR A 20 -56.71 1.23 45.83
CA THR A 20 -56.85 2.30 46.83
C THR A 20 -56.84 3.63 46.11
N ASP A 21 -57.91 4.39 46.33
CA ASP A 21 -58.11 5.74 45.81
C ASP A 21 -57.04 6.69 46.36
N SER A 22 -56.22 7.22 45.46
CA SER A 22 -55.38 8.38 45.72
C SER A 22 -55.75 9.47 44.72
N VAL A 23 -56.11 10.63 45.25
CA VAL A 23 -56.44 11.84 44.51
C VAL A 23 -55.18 12.30 43.77
N PHE A 24 -55.14 12.08 42.46
CA PHE A 24 -54.07 12.56 41.59
C PHE A 24 -54.25 14.05 41.32
N ALA A 25 -53.31 14.86 41.82
CA ALA A 25 -52.97 16.12 41.18
C ALA A 25 -52.38 15.82 39.80
N ALA A 26 -52.90 16.48 38.76
CA ALA A 26 -52.43 16.31 37.39
C ALA A 26 -50.92 16.64 37.30
N PRO A 27 -50.04 15.71 36.88
CA PRO A 27 -48.67 16.05 36.55
C PRO A 27 -48.70 16.91 35.28
N LYS A 28 -48.18 18.13 35.38
CA LYS A 28 -47.87 18.97 34.21
C LYS A 28 -46.83 18.25 33.37
N ASN A 29 -47.29 17.66 32.27
CA ASN A 29 -46.65 17.59 30.96
C ASN A 29 -45.10 17.69 30.94
N GLU A 30 -44.40 16.66 31.46
CA GLU A 30 -42.92 16.55 31.41
C GLU A 30 -42.44 15.44 30.46
N VAL A 31 -43.34 14.86 29.66
CA VAL A 31 -43.06 13.72 28.77
C VAL A 31 -42.44 14.14 27.41
N VAL A 32 -42.48 15.43 27.08
CA VAL A 32 -41.98 15.94 25.78
C VAL A 32 -40.45 16.12 25.75
N GLN A 33 -39.77 16.25 26.89
CA GLN A 33 -38.31 16.51 26.91
C GLN A 33 -37.42 15.26 26.84
N GLN A 34 -37.94 14.05 27.03
CA GLN A 34 -37.12 12.83 26.96
C GLN A 34 -36.98 12.27 25.53
N HIS A 35 -37.99 12.44 24.67
CA HIS A 35 -37.94 11.97 23.28
C HIS A 35 -36.92 12.74 22.42
N GLY A 36 -36.77 14.05 22.62
CA GLY A 36 -35.80 14.88 21.87
C GLY A 36 -34.34 14.52 22.17
N LYS A 37 -34.00 14.25 23.44
CA LYS A 37 -32.65 13.85 23.86
C LYS A 37 -32.23 12.48 23.33
N GLN A 38 -33.18 11.59 23.05
CA GLN A 38 -32.91 10.26 22.52
C GLN A 38 -32.68 10.29 21.00
N GLN A 39 -33.46 11.09 20.26
CA GLN A 39 -33.28 11.31 18.83
C GLN A 39 -31.97 12.04 18.50
N GLU A 40 -31.54 12.99 19.35
CA GLU A 40 -30.29 13.71 19.17
C GLU A 40 -29.05 12.82 19.36
N LYS A 41 -29.11 11.89 20.34
CA LYS A 41 -28.06 10.87 20.55
C LYS A 41 -27.95 9.88 19.39
N GLU A 42 -29.08 9.42 18.85
CA GLU A 42 -29.10 8.53 17.69
C GLU A 42 -28.53 9.21 16.44
N LYS A 43 -28.84 10.50 16.23
CA LYS A 43 -28.29 11.29 15.11
C LYS A 43 -26.78 11.49 15.23
N GLN A 44 -26.27 11.82 16.42
CA GLN A 44 -24.83 11.95 16.66
C GLN A 44 -24.09 10.62 16.51
N GLN A 45 -24.68 9.51 17.00
CA GLN A 45 -24.13 8.16 16.84
C GLN A 45 -24.03 7.76 15.36
N ASN A 46 -25.06 8.04 14.57
CA ASN A 46 -25.06 7.78 13.13
C ASN A 46 -24.01 8.62 12.38
N GLN A 47 -23.84 9.89 12.76
CA GLN A 47 -22.79 10.75 12.18
C GLN A 47 -21.39 10.21 12.48
N GLY A 48 -21.13 9.77 13.71
CA GLY A 48 -19.85 9.14 14.08
C GLY A 48 -19.57 7.85 13.31
N GLN A 49 -20.58 6.99 13.12
CA GLN A 49 -20.46 5.77 12.32
C GLN A 49 -20.15 6.07 10.85
N ILE A 50 -20.81 7.07 10.26
CA ILE A 50 -20.55 7.50 8.87
C ILE A 50 -19.11 7.99 8.70
N GLN A 51 -18.59 8.78 9.66
CA GLN A 51 -17.19 9.22 9.63
C GLN A 51 -16.21 8.04 9.72
N GLN A 52 -16.50 7.04 10.56
CA GLN A 52 -15.69 5.82 10.65
C GLN A 52 -15.69 5.03 9.34
N LEU A 53 -16.83 4.90 8.66
CA LEU A 53 -16.91 4.24 7.36
C LEU A 53 -16.11 4.97 6.28
N LYS A 54 -16.17 6.31 6.24
CA LYS A 54 -15.33 7.12 5.32
C LYS A 54 -13.83 6.92 5.58
N SER A 55 -13.42 6.89 6.85
CA SER A 55 -12.04 6.59 7.25
C SER A 55 -11.62 5.19 6.78
N ILE A 56 -12.49 4.19 6.93
CA ILE A 56 -12.25 2.84 6.42
C ILE A 56 -12.08 2.83 4.90
N ASP A 57 -12.92 3.56 4.15
CA ASP A 57 -12.81 3.63 2.70
C ASP A 57 -11.48 4.26 2.25
N LYS A 58 -11.04 5.33 2.92
CA LYS A 58 -9.70 5.93 2.67
C LYS A 58 -8.59 4.90 2.89
N GLN A 59 -8.66 4.14 3.98
CA GLN A 59 -7.68 3.09 4.27
C GLN A 59 -7.70 1.99 3.22
N LEU A 60 -8.88 1.52 2.79
CA LEU A 60 -9.02 0.49 1.77
C LEU A 60 -8.44 0.94 0.42
N ASN A 61 -8.73 2.17 0.00
CA ASN A 61 -8.18 2.73 -1.24
C ASN A 61 -6.64 2.79 -1.18
N ASN A 62 -6.08 3.21 -0.04
CA ASN A 62 -4.63 3.27 0.16
C ASN A 62 -3.98 1.88 0.15
N ILE A 63 -4.63 0.87 0.74
CA ILE A 63 -4.15 -0.52 0.70
C ILE A 63 -4.21 -1.04 -0.74
N GLU A 64 -5.32 -0.79 -1.45
CA GLU A 64 -5.53 -1.25 -2.83
C GLU A 64 -4.50 -0.64 -3.80
N GLY A 65 -4.22 0.66 -3.69
CA GLY A 65 -3.21 1.33 -4.53
C GLY A 65 -1.82 0.71 -4.34
N LYS A 66 -1.42 0.47 -3.09
CA LYS A 66 -0.15 -0.20 -2.78
C LYS A 66 -0.13 -1.65 -3.24
N PHE A 67 -1.25 -2.37 -3.08
CA PHE A 67 -1.36 -3.74 -3.54
C PHE A 67 -1.24 -3.85 -5.07
N LYS A 68 -1.93 -3.00 -5.83
CA LYS A 68 -1.82 -2.95 -7.30
C LYS A 68 -0.39 -2.72 -7.77
N LEU A 69 0.35 -1.84 -7.09
CA LEU A 69 1.78 -1.63 -7.36
C LEU A 69 2.55 -2.96 -7.23
N TYR A 70 2.41 -3.68 -6.11
CA TYR A 70 3.12 -4.96 -5.90
C TYR A 70 2.64 -6.06 -6.83
N GLN A 71 1.34 -6.16 -7.07
CA GLN A 71 0.74 -7.11 -8.01
C GLN A 71 1.30 -6.92 -9.43
N SER A 72 1.59 -5.68 -9.84
CA SER A 72 2.21 -5.39 -11.13
C SER A 72 3.71 -5.72 -11.18
N LYS A 73 4.43 -5.65 -10.06
CA LYS A 73 5.88 -5.88 -9.99
C LYS A 73 6.26 -7.36 -9.94
N ILE A 74 5.53 -8.18 -9.19
CA ILE A 74 5.92 -9.59 -8.95
C ILE A 74 5.96 -10.44 -10.23
N PRO A 75 4.97 -10.39 -11.14
CA PRO A 75 5.05 -11.10 -12.41
C PRO A 75 6.20 -10.61 -13.31
N LYS A 76 6.53 -9.31 -13.22
CA LYS A 76 7.62 -8.67 -13.97
C LYS A 76 9.01 -9.09 -13.52
N LEU A 77 9.14 -9.80 -12.39
CA LEU A 77 10.43 -10.32 -11.96
C LEU A 77 11.00 -11.30 -13.00
N SER A 78 10.14 -12.18 -13.53
CA SER A 78 10.51 -13.15 -14.56
C SER A 78 10.44 -12.62 -15.99
N SER A 79 9.98 -11.38 -16.20
CA SER A 79 9.90 -10.78 -17.53
C SER A 79 11.25 -10.25 -17.99
N SER A 80 11.45 -10.22 -19.31
CA SER A 80 12.64 -9.64 -19.93
C SER A 80 12.72 -8.13 -19.69
N ILE A 81 13.93 -7.62 -19.42
CA ILE A 81 14.19 -6.20 -19.19
C ILE A 81 13.87 -5.36 -20.44
N GLU A 82 14.07 -5.91 -21.64
CA GLU A 82 13.69 -5.22 -22.87
C GLU A 82 12.18 -4.93 -22.92
N GLU A 83 11.34 -5.86 -22.47
CA GLU A 83 9.89 -5.66 -22.38
C GLU A 83 9.54 -4.56 -21.36
N LEU A 84 10.24 -4.52 -20.23
CA LEU A 84 10.05 -3.50 -19.19
C LEU A 84 10.44 -2.09 -19.64
N GLN A 85 11.49 -1.98 -20.45
CA GLN A 85 11.93 -0.71 -21.02
C GLN A 85 10.95 -0.18 -22.07
N LYS A 86 10.37 -1.06 -22.90
CA LYS A 86 9.35 -0.68 -23.90
C LYS A 86 8.05 -0.18 -23.26
N GLU A 87 7.58 -0.79 -22.18
CA GLU A 87 6.40 -0.31 -21.44
C GLU A 87 6.60 1.11 -20.87
N THR A 88 7.81 1.40 -20.39
CA THR A 88 8.14 2.71 -19.78
C THR A 88 8.16 3.83 -20.84
N GLN A 89 8.66 3.55 -22.05
CA GLN A 89 8.69 4.54 -23.14
C GLN A 89 7.29 4.81 -23.74
N ASN A 90 6.41 3.81 -23.75
CA ASN A 90 5.06 3.97 -24.28
C ASN A 90 4.12 4.73 -23.31
N ALA A 91 4.37 4.64 -21.99
CA ALA A 91 3.66 5.42 -20.98
C ALA A 91 4.04 6.92 -20.95
N GLN A 92 5.16 7.28 -21.58
CA GLN A 92 5.66 8.66 -21.65
C GLN A 92 5.30 9.38 -22.96
N SER A 93 4.68 8.67 -23.92
CA SER A 93 4.34 9.19 -25.26
C SER A 93 2.85 9.55 -25.45
N THR A 94 2.04 9.53 -24.37
CA THR A 94 0.63 9.96 -24.39
C THR A 94 0.42 11.24 -23.58
N GLU A 95 1.25 12.25 -23.79
CA GLU A 95 0.88 13.66 -23.59
C GLU A 95 1.52 14.44 -24.73
N THR A 96 0.71 15.25 -25.43
CA THR A 96 1.04 16.09 -26.60
C THR A 96 0.94 15.43 -27.98
N THR A 97 -0.30 15.28 -28.45
CA THR A 97 -0.63 15.58 -29.86
C THR A 97 -1.95 16.35 -29.89
N ASP A 98 -1.86 17.68 -29.95
CA ASP A 98 -2.71 18.47 -30.83
C ASP A 98 -2.18 19.91 -30.93
N ALA A 99 -2.22 20.41 -32.17
CA ALA A 99 -1.98 21.77 -32.66
C ALA A 99 -0.62 22.04 -33.36
N VAL A 100 -0.57 21.64 -34.64
CA VAL A 100 0.08 22.42 -35.70
C VAL A 100 -0.88 23.56 -36.06
N VAL A 101 -0.45 24.82 -36.03
CA VAL A 101 -0.69 25.86 -37.06
C VAL A 101 0.25 27.06 -36.81
N GLU A 102 1.08 27.33 -37.83
CA GLU A 102 1.64 28.59 -38.38
C GLU A 102 2.29 29.67 -37.49
N ASN A 103 3.62 29.80 -37.68
CA ASN A 103 4.31 30.92 -38.34
C ASN A 103 3.88 32.37 -38.01
N GLU A 104 4.73 33.12 -37.28
CA GLU A 104 5.21 34.43 -37.74
C GLU A 104 6.42 34.92 -36.92
N GLN A 105 7.13 35.87 -37.51
CA GLN A 105 8.51 36.25 -37.27
C GLN A 105 8.58 37.68 -36.71
N VAL A 106 9.63 37.96 -35.92
CA VAL A 106 10.30 39.28 -35.69
C VAL A 106 9.87 40.19 -34.51
N SER A 107 10.92 40.67 -33.81
CA SER A 107 11.11 41.90 -33.00
C SER A 107 10.47 41.98 -31.62
N GLU A 108 10.93 42.78 -30.66
CA GLU A 108 12.17 43.48 -30.27
C GLU A 108 11.70 44.35 -29.06
N LEU A 109 12.58 44.54 -28.07
CA LEU A 109 12.53 45.49 -26.93
C LEU A 109 11.22 46.26 -26.61
N ALA A 110 10.81 46.23 -25.33
CA ALA A 110 10.88 47.37 -24.39
C ALA A 110 9.98 47.18 -23.15
N GLU A 111 10.55 47.40 -21.96
CA GLU A 111 9.81 47.90 -20.77
C GLU A 111 9.38 49.37 -21.02
N PRO A 112 8.30 49.89 -20.41
CA PRO A 112 8.41 50.48 -19.07
C PRO A 112 7.13 50.38 -18.19
N GLN A 113 7.23 51.07 -17.05
CA GLN A 113 6.52 51.02 -15.78
C GLN A 113 5.16 51.76 -15.70
N GLU A 114 4.61 51.72 -14.46
CA GLU A 114 3.64 52.66 -13.82
C GLU A 114 2.16 52.46 -14.20
N GLU A 115 1.12 52.64 -13.37
CA GLU A 115 0.93 53.07 -11.98
C GLU A 115 -0.56 52.84 -11.61
N THR A 116 -0.87 52.72 -10.31
CA THR A 116 -2.20 52.98 -9.65
C THR A 116 -3.37 52.03 -10.00
N VAL A 117 -4.37 51.71 -9.16
CA VAL A 117 -5.19 52.50 -8.22
C VAL A 117 -5.75 51.55 -7.15
N ALA A 118 -5.79 52.05 -5.91
CA ALA A 118 -6.49 51.44 -4.78
C ALA A 118 -8.02 51.55 -4.95
N THR A 119 -8.77 50.50 -4.58
CA THR A 119 -10.16 50.69 -4.16
C THR A 119 -10.48 49.75 -3.01
N GLU A 120 -10.86 50.40 -1.92
CA GLU A 120 -11.24 49.94 -0.61
C GLU A 120 -12.76 49.73 -0.64
N GLU A 121 -13.26 48.53 -0.34
CA GLU A 121 -14.66 48.34 0.06
C GLU A 121 -14.75 47.39 1.26
N ALA A 122 -15.62 47.81 2.18
CA ALA A 122 -15.78 47.40 3.55
C ALA A 122 -16.52 46.05 3.72
N PRO A 123 -16.46 45.44 4.93
CA PRO A 123 -16.93 44.08 5.16
C PRO A 123 -18.43 44.04 5.50
N THR A 124 -19.14 43.10 4.90
CA THR A 124 -20.51 42.73 5.26
C THR A 124 -20.46 41.75 6.43
N GLU A 125 -20.98 42.16 7.58
CA GLU A 125 -21.27 41.29 8.73
C GLU A 125 -22.36 40.27 8.35
N GLU A 126 -21.99 39.01 8.20
CA GLU A 126 -22.94 37.89 8.26
C GLU A 126 -22.82 37.16 9.59
N VAL A 127 -23.99 36.98 10.19
CA VAL A 127 -24.26 36.44 11.51
C VAL A 127 -23.80 34.98 11.59
N VAL A 128 -22.73 34.76 12.35
CA VAL A 128 -22.23 33.43 12.73
C VAL A 128 -23.24 32.80 13.69
N VAL A 129 -23.98 31.80 13.20
CA VAL A 129 -24.66 30.83 14.06
C VAL A 129 -23.62 29.79 14.44
N GLU A 130 -23.09 29.89 15.66
CA GLU A 130 -22.19 28.88 16.23
C GLU A 130 -22.96 27.57 16.41
N GLU A 131 -22.84 26.67 15.44
CA GLU A 131 -23.05 25.24 15.68
C GLU A 131 -21.92 24.75 16.60
N PRO A 132 -22.19 23.87 17.58
CA PRO A 132 -21.14 23.33 18.43
C PRO A 132 -20.19 22.51 17.56
N VAL A 133 -18.99 23.06 17.35
CA VAL A 133 -17.81 22.33 16.85
C VAL A 133 -17.49 21.30 17.92
N VAL A 134 -18.02 20.09 17.74
CA VAL A 134 -17.55 18.93 18.49
C VAL A 134 -16.17 18.62 17.91
N ASP A 135 -15.13 19.11 18.58
CA ASP A 135 -13.75 18.69 18.38
C ASP A 135 -13.70 17.16 18.43
N ASN A 136 -13.76 16.54 17.26
CA ASN A 136 -13.56 15.12 17.06
C ASN A 136 -12.10 14.91 16.61
N GLU A 137 -11.17 15.55 17.33
CA GLU A 137 -9.71 15.51 17.09
C GLU A 137 -9.06 14.15 17.42
N GLU A 138 -9.83 13.09 17.70
CA GLU A 138 -9.29 11.78 18.08
C GLU A 138 -9.59 10.62 17.11
N LEU A 139 -9.77 10.89 15.81
CA LEU A 139 -9.89 9.81 14.80
C LEU A 139 -8.93 9.95 13.61
N ASP A 140 -7.80 10.65 13.77
CA ASP A 140 -6.72 10.73 12.78
C ASP A 140 -5.47 9.91 13.19
N GLY A 141 -5.69 8.79 13.86
CA GLY A 141 -4.62 7.85 14.25
C GLY A 141 -4.11 6.99 13.10
N ASN A 142 -3.96 7.53 11.88
CA ASN A 142 -3.23 6.86 10.81
C ASN A 142 -2.83 7.88 9.73
N SER A 143 -1.92 8.80 10.08
CA SER A 143 -1.27 9.66 9.09
C SER A 143 -0.58 8.79 8.03
N GLU A 144 -0.51 9.27 6.81
CA GLU A 144 0.14 8.56 5.69
C GLU A 144 1.61 8.20 6.00
N GLU A 145 2.22 8.94 6.93
CA GLU A 145 3.57 8.73 7.47
C GLU A 145 3.69 7.43 8.29
N GLU A 146 2.71 7.09 9.12
CA GLU A 146 2.73 5.84 9.91
C GLU A 146 2.73 4.62 8.97
N VAL A 147 1.98 4.72 7.87
CA VAL A 147 1.89 3.68 6.85
C VAL A 147 3.20 3.48 6.09
N GLU A 148 3.91 4.56 5.79
CA GLU A 148 5.22 4.46 5.14
C GLU A 148 6.29 3.93 6.08
N SER A 149 6.20 4.28 7.37
CA SER A 149 7.11 3.79 8.40
C SER A 149 7.00 2.27 8.60
N GLU A 150 5.78 1.71 8.56
CA GLU A 150 5.58 0.26 8.63
C GLU A 150 6.14 -0.46 7.39
N LEU A 151 6.01 0.12 6.20
CA LEU A 151 6.57 -0.47 4.98
C LEU A 151 8.10 -0.41 4.91
N LYS A 152 8.72 0.54 5.62
CA LYS A 152 10.18 0.54 5.84
C LYS A 152 10.61 -0.53 6.83
N LYS A 153 9.74 -0.91 7.77
CA LYS A 153 10.00 -1.93 8.80
C LYS A 153 10.00 -3.36 8.26
N TYR A 154 9.34 -3.59 7.13
CA TYR A 154 9.25 -4.91 6.50
C TYR A 154 9.98 -4.90 5.15
N PRO A 155 11.29 -5.20 5.13
CA PRO A 155 12.07 -5.22 3.90
C PRO A 155 11.60 -6.31 2.95
N GLY A 156 11.80 -6.07 1.65
CA GLY A 156 11.47 -7.04 0.60
C GLY A 156 9.97 -7.16 0.27
N TYR A 157 9.66 -8.03 -0.68
CA TYR A 157 8.29 -8.20 -1.18
C TYR A 157 7.38 -8.89 -0.16
N GLU A 158 7.86 -9.94 0.51
CA GLU A 158 7.05 -10.67 1.50
C GLU A 158 6.65 -9.75 2.66
N GLY A 159 7.60 -8.98 3.17
CA GLY A 159 7.38 -8.03 4.25
C GLY A 159 6.26 -7.05 3.94
N LYS A 160 6.29 -6.46 2.74
CA LYS A 160 5.29 -5.50 2.26
C LYS A 160 3.90 -6.14 2.10
N LEU A 161 3.81 -7.37 1.59
CA LEU A 161 2.54 -8.09 1.48
C LEU A 161 1.97 -8.44 2.86
N ASN A 162 2.81 -8.85 3.81
CA ASN A 162 2.41 -9.12 5.19
C ASN A 162 1.90 -7.85 5.88
N ALA A 163 2.54 -6.70 5.66
CA ALA A 163 2.07 -5.42 6.16
C ALA A 163 0.66 -5.07 5.63
N LEU A 164 0.39 -5.29 4.33
CA LEU A 164 -0.94 -5.10 3.76
C LEU A 164 -1.99 -6.03 4.38
N LEU A 165 -1.66 -7.31 4.61
CA LEU A 165 -2.56 -8.26 5.29
C LEU A 165 -2.87 -7.82 6.73
N ASN A 166 -1.87 -7.38 7.48
CA ASN A 166 -2.06 -6.88 8.85
C ASN A 166 -2.98 -5.66 8.87
N ARG A 167 -2.82 -4.73 7.92
CA ARG A 167 -3.69 -3.56 7.78
C ARG A 167 -5.12 -3.96 7.42
N LEU A 168 -5.32 -4.92 6.51
CA LEU A 168 -6.64 -5.47 6.21
C LEU A 168 -7.29 -6.16 7.41
N ASN A 169 -6.50 -6.83 8.26
CA ASN A 169 -7.01 -7.39 9.51
C ASN A 169 -7.45 -6.28 10.47
N GLY A 170 -6.70 -5.18 10.57
CA GLY A 170 -7.11 -3.99 11.32
C GLY A 170 -8.45 -3.42 10.82
N VAL A 171 -8.60 -3.26 9.51
CA VAL A 171 -9.85 -2.80 8.89
C VAL A 171 -11.00 -3.77 9.16
N SER A 172 -10.76 -5.09 9.00
CA SER A 172 -11.73 -6.14 9.30
C SER A 172 -12.24 -6.06 10.74
N ASN A 173 -11.33 -5.86 11.71
CA ASN A 173 -11.70 -5.70 13.11
C ASN A 173 -12.55 -4.46 13.36
N ARG A 174 -12.24 -3.33 12.70
CA ARG A 174 -13.05 -2.10 12.78
C ARG A 174 -14.46 -2.32 12.21
N LEU A 175 -14.56 -2.99 11.06
CA LEU A 175 -15.85 -3.35 10.45
C LEU A 175 -16.67 -4.27 11.36
N ASN A 176 -16.06 -5.27 11.99
CA ASN A 176 -16.72 -6.14 12.96
C ASN A 176 -17.22 -5.34 14.19
N GLY A 177 -16.42 -4.39 14.66
CA GLY A 177 -16.79 -3.46 15.72
C GLY A 177 -17.99 -2.58 15.35
N LEU A 178 -18.12 -2.16 14.09
CA LEU A 178 -19.28 -1.44 13.59
C LEU A 178 -20.51 -2.33 13.43
N SER A 179 -20.33 -3.57 12.98
CA SER A 179 -21.40 -4.56 12.83
C SER A 179 -22.10 -4.83 14.17
N SER A 180 -21.33 -4.99 15.24
CA SER A 180 -21.87 -5.23 16.59
C SER A 180 -22.60 -4.02 17.18
N LYS A 181 -22.37 -2.81 16.64
CA LYS A 181 -23.04 -1.56 17.04
C LYS A 181 -24.28 -1.22 16.21
N GLY A 182 -24.74 -2.14 15.35
CA GLY A 182 -25.96 -1.96 14.56
C GLY A 182 -25.84 -0.99 13.39
N ALA A 183 -24.63 -0.81 12.83
CA ALA A 183 -24.43 -0.02 11.62
C ALA A 183 -25.19 -0.60 10.40
N ALA A 184 -25.42 0.24 9.39
CA ALA A 184 -26.14 -0.13 8.15
C ALA A 184 -25.59 -1.42 7.52
N THR A 185 -26.43 -2.45 7.48
CA THR A 185 -26.02 -3.84 7.26
C THR A 185 -25.49 -4.08 5.84
N GLU A 186 -26.09 -3.46 4.82
CA GLU A 186 -25.70 -3.68 3.41
C GLU A 186 -24.38 -2.99 3.06
N GLU A 187 -24.23 -1.72 3.42
CA GLU A 187 -23.01 -0.95 3.19
C GLU A 187 -21.79 -1.52 3.94
N LEU A 188 -22.03 -2.06 5.13
CA LEU A 188 -21.01 -2.72 5.91
C LEU A 188 -20.60 -4.05 5.27
N GLN A 189 -21.58 -4.84 4.81
CA GLN A 189 -21.31 -6.12 4.15
C GLN A 189 -20.47 -5.94 2.88
N ALA A 190 -20.76 -4.94 2.05
CA ALA A 190 -19.96 -4.64 0.85
C ALA A 190 -18.48 -4.38 1.17
N ARG A 191 -18.19 -3.72 2.31
CA ARG A 191 -16.82 -3.45 2.76
C ARG A 191 -16.14 -4.70 3.31
N ILE A 192 -16.88 -5.55 4.03
CA ILE A 192 -16.39 -6.85 4.49
C ILE A 192 -16.01 -7.71 3.28
N ASP A 193 -16.87 -7.78 2.28
CA ASP A 193 -16.63 -8.55 1.06
C ASP A 193 -15.40 -8.00 0.29
N ARG A 194 -15.26 -6.67 0.21
CA ARG A 194 -14.08 -6.02 -0.39
C ARG A 194 -12.79 -6.37 0.34
N VAL A 195 -12.79 -6.38 1.68
CA VAL A 195 -11.64 -6.76 2.49
C VAL A 195 -11.25 -8.22 2.25
N GLU A 196 -12.22 -9.13 2.28
CA GLU A 196 -11.96 -10.55 2.10
C GLU A 196 -11.47 -10.87 0.68
N ALA A 197 -12.05 -10.25 -0.35
CA ALA A 197 -11.56 -10.36 -1.72
C ALA A 197 -10.09 -9.91 -1.84
N MET A 198 -9.75 -8.76 -1.25
CA MET A 198 -8.38 -8.25 -1.29
C MET A 198 -7.39 -9.12 -0.53
N LYS A 199 -7.78 -9.69 0.62
CA LYS A 199 -6.96 -10.68 1.35
C LYS A 199 -6.67 -11.89 0.47
N VAL A 200 -7.66 -12.42 -0.23
CA VAL A 200 -7.48 -13.57 -1.14
C VAL A 200 -6.51 -13.24 -2.27
N GLU A 201 -6.62 -12.05 -2.88
CA GLU A 201 -5.70 -11.63 -3.95
C GLU A 201 -4.27 -11.44 -3.44
N ILE A 202 -4.09 -10.81 -2.27
CA ILE A 202 -2.77 -10.67 -1.63
C ILE A 202 -2.16 -12.04 -1.33
N GLN A 203 -2.95 -12.99 -0.81
CA GLN A 203 -2.49 -14.36 -0.54
C GLN A 203 -2.07 -15.10 -1.82
N LYS A 204 -2.80 -14.90 -2.93
CA LYS A 204 -2.43 -15.45 -4.24
C LYS A 204 -1.08 -14.90 -4.68
N VAL A 205 -0.89 -13.58 -4.64
CA VAL A 205 0.37 -12.92 -5.00
C VAL A 205 1.52 -13.38 -4.09
N LYS A 206 1.28 -13.48 -2.78
CA LYS A 206 2.24 -14.02 -1.82
C LYS A 206 2.66 -15.45 -2.18
N THR A 207 1.71 -16.31 -2.52
CA THR A 207 1.99 -17.69 -2.93
C THR A 207 2.87 -17.73 -4.19
N THR A 208 2.59 -16.88 -5.18
CA THR A 208 3.43 -16.75 -6.38
C THR A 208 4.85 -16.30 -6.03
N LEU A 209 4.99 -15.29 -5.18
CA LEU A 209 6.30 -14.82 -4.71
C LEU A 209 7.09 -15.95 -4.03
N THR A 210 6.47 -16.68 -3.08
CA THR A 210 7.14 -17.79 -2.38
C THR A 210 7.58 -18.89 -3.36
N GLN A 211 6.82 -19.16 -4.42
CA GLN A 211 7.23 -20.10 -5.46
C GLN A 211 8.43 -19.59 -6.27
N ILE A 212 8.50 -18.29 -6.57
CA ILE A 212 9.64 -17.66 -7.23
C ILE A 212 10.88 -17.74 -6.33
N GLU A 213 10.77 -17.28 -5.09
CA GLU A 213 11.87 -17.31 -4.11
C GLU A 213 12.39 -18.73 -3.90
N LYS A 214 11.50 -19.72 -3.81
CA LYS A 214 11.89 -21.12 -3.71
C LYS A 214 12.70 -21.58 -4.92
N LYS A 215 12.28 -21.24 -6.15
CA LYS A 215 13.01 -21.61 -7.37
C LYS A 215 14.39 -20.96 -7.42
N VAL A 216 14.46 -19.66 -7.15
CA VAL A 216 15.73 -18.92 -7.11
C VAL A 216 16.67 -19.49 -6.05
N LYS A 217 16.14 -19.78 -4.85
CA LYS A 217 16.92 -20.41 -3.77
C LYS A 217 17.44 -21.79 -4.17
N GLU A 218 16.61 -22.62 -4.82
CA GLU A 218 17.04 -23.92 -5.34
C GLU A 218 18.14 -23.76 -6.38
N GLU A 219 17.99 -22.84 -7.34
CA GLU A 219 19.00 -22.53 -8.36
C GLU A 219 20.34 -22.10 -7.74
N VAL A 220 20.30 -21.09 -6.86
CA VAL A 220 21.49 -20.51 -6.22
C VAL A 220 22.21 -21.52 -5.33
N THR A 221 21.48 -22.41 -4.65
CA THR A 221 22.07 -23.39 -3.72
C THR A 221 22.56 -24.65 -4.42
N GLN A 222 21.93 -25.08 -5.52
CA GLN A 222 22.35 -26.24 -6.28
C GLN A 222 23.49 -25.93 -7.25
N ASP A 223 23.70 -24.66 -7.57
CA ASP A 223 24.78 -24.21 -8.40
C ASP A 223 26.14 -24.23 -7.67
N THR A 224 26.68 -25.44 -7.59
CA THR A 224 28.02 -25.73 -7.05
C THR A 224 29.15 -25.36 -8.00
N SER A 225 28.82 -24.98 -9.25
CA SER A 225 29.76 -24.52 -10.27
C SER A 225 29.98 -23.01 -10.27
N ALA A 226 29.21 -22.27 -9.49
CA ALA A 226 29.32 -20.82 -9.41
C ALA A 226 30.74 -20.38 -9.01
N GLU A 227 31.26 -19.40 -9.74
CA GLU A 227 32.51 -18.74 -9.40
C GLU A 227 32.29 -17.85 -8.17
N GLU A 228 32.92 -18.20 -7.05
CA GLU A 228 32.87 -17.36 -5.85
C GLU A 228 33.85 -16.19 -5.95
N LYS A 229 33.33 -14.98 -5.81
CA LYS A 229 34.12 -13.75 -5.67
C LYS A 229 34.40 -13.46 -4.20
N GLU A 230 35.52 -12.76 -3.96
CA GLU A 230 35.90 -12.27 -2.65
C GLU A 230 34.77 -11.49 -1.97
N SER A 231 34.47 -11.85 -0.72
CA SER A 231 33.45 -11.18 0.07
C SER A 231 33.76 -9.70 0.29
N GLN A 232 32.72 -8.86 0.31
CA GLN A 232 32.85 -7.41 0.53
C GLN A 232 32.39 -7.03 1.94
N THR A 233 33.25 -6.42 2.74
CA THR A 233 32.91 -5.88 4.06
C THR A 233 33.89 -4.77 4.49
N PRO A 234 33.43 -3.66 5.06
CA PRO A 234 32.03 -3.26 5.26
C PRO A 234 31.43 -2.59 4.01
N VAL A 235 30.12 -2.75 3.79
CA VAL A 235 29.38 -2.14 2.67
C VAL A 235 28.36 -1.11 3.17
N ASP A 236 28.17 -0.02 2.43
CA ASP A 236 27.17 1.00 2.74
C ASP A 236 25.72 0.47 2.58
N THR A 237 24.80 0.96 3.41
CA THR A 237 23.37 0.58 3.36
C THR A 237 22.70 0.95 2.04
N THR A 238 23.23 1.92 1.28
CA THR A 238 22.70 2.37 -0.02
C THR A 238 23.60 1.98 -1.19
N LYS A 239 24.39 0.91 -1.05
CA LYS A 239 25.34 0.48 -2.07
C LYS A 239 24.62 0.06 -3.36
N ASP A 240 25.00 0.70 -4.46
CA ASP A 240 24.71 0.19 -5.81
C ASP A 240 25.82 -0.78 -6.25
N TRP A 241 25.44 -1.81 -7.01
CA TRP A 241 26.36 -2.75 -7.63
C TRP A 241 26.48 -2.48 -9.13
N THR A 242 27.68 -2.65 -9.67
CA THR A 242 27.94 -2.56 -11.11
C THR A 242 28.69 -3.80 -11.54
N ILE A 243 28.08 -4.57 -12.43
CA ILE A 243 28.63 -5.83 -12.95
C ILE A 243 29.12 -5.55 -14.36
N GLN A 244 30.42 -5.70 -14.55
CA GLN A 244 31.06 -5.51 -15.84
C GLN A 244 31.13 -6.83 -16.60
N PHE A 245 30.57 -6.86 -17.81
CA PHE A 245 30.67 -8.00 -18.71
C PHE A 245 31.84 -7.82 -19.67
N SER A 246 32.42 -8.94 -20.12
CA SER A 246 33.51 -8.93 -21.11
C SER A 246 33.05 -8.63 -22.53
N LYS A 247 31.74 -8.74 -22.79
CA LYS A 247 31.06 -8.50 -24.06
C LYS A 247 29.68 -7.88 -23.79
N GLY A 248 29.09 -7.25 -24.80
CA GLY A 248 27.70 -6.81 -24.76
C GLY A 248 26.76 -8.00 -24.54
N ILE A 249 25.71 -7.76 -23.75
CA ILE A 249 24.67 -8.76 -23.44
C ILE A 249 23.44 -8.55 -24.31
N ASP A 250 22.74 -9.63 -24.61
CA ASP A 250 21.41 -9.57 -25.20
C ASP A 250 20.39 -9.25 -24.11
N ILE A 251 19.97 -7.99 -24.06
CA ILE A 251 18.99 -7.49 -23.09
C ILE A 251 17.64 -8.20 -23.15
N SER A 252 17.30 -8.83 -24.28
CA SER A 252 16.07 -9.60 -24.42
C SER A 252 16.09 -10.87 -23.55
N THR A 253 17.29 -11.33 -23.19
CA THR A 253 17.50 -12.50 -22.32
C THR A 253 17.69 -12.15 -20.84
N LEU A 254 17.87 -10.87 -20.51
CA LEU A 254 18.09 -10.42 -19.14
C LEU A 254 16.75 -10.15 -18.45
N SER A 255 16.53 -10.69 -17.26
CA SER A 255 15.38 -10.50 -16.38
C SER A 255 15.83 -10.07 -14.98
N ASN A 256 14.88 -9.72 -14.10
CA ASN A 256 15.19 -9.41 -12.70
C ASN A 256 15.52 -10.66 -11.86
N LEU A 257 15.40 -11.87 -12.43
CA LEU A 257 15.77 -13.12 -11.75
C LEU A 257 17.13 -13.66 -12.18
N ASP A 258 17.71 -13.17 -13.28
CA ASP A 258 19.06 -13.57 -13.71
C ASP A 258 20.16 -12.95 -12.85
N ILE A 259 19.85 -11.82 -12.21
CA ILE A 259 20.76 -11.20 -11.25
C ILE A 259 19.97 -10.81 -10.01
N VAL A 260 20.24 -11.50 -8.90
CA VAL A 260 19.45 -11.38 -7.67
C VAL A 260 20.33 -11.03 -6.49
N VAL A 261 19.73 -10.32 -5.53
CA VAL A 261 20.30 -10.12 -4.20
C VAL A 261 19.42 -10.85 -3.20
N LEU A 262 20.02 -11.70 -2.40
CA LEU A 262 19.37 -12.50 -1.36
C LEU A 262 19.83 -12.04 0.02
N ASP A 263 18.91 -12.01 0.98
CA ASP A 263 19.24 -11.79 2.39
C ASP A 263 19.79 -13.06 3.08
N GLU A 264 20.03 -12.98 4.39
CA GLU A 264 20.54 -14.10 5.20
C GLU A 264 19.58 -15.29 5.31
N GLU A 265 18.28 -15.05 5.13
CA GLU A 265 17.23 -16.08 5.11
C GLU A 265 16.99 -16.63 3.69
N GLN A 266 17.68 -16.06 2.69
CA GLN A 266 17.58 -16.32 1.26
C GLN A 266 16.27 -15.82 0.63
N ASN A 267 15.68 -14.76 1.17
CA ASN A 267 14.55 -14.07 0.56
C ASN A 267 15.06 -13.06 -0.50
N LEU A 268 14.22 -12.77 -1.49
CA LEU A 268 14.57 -11.82 -2.55
C LEU A 268 14.53 -10.38 -2.04
N VAL A 269 15.66 -9.68 -2.17
CA VAL A 269 15.73 -8.23 -1.97
C VAL A 269 15.18 -7.53 -3.21
N GLU A 270 14.26 -6.57 -3.01
CA GLU A 270 13.70 -5.79 -4.11
C GLU A 270 14.77 -4.88 -4.74
N THR A 271 15.20 -5.24 -5.94
CA THR A 271 16.21 -4.49 -6.70
C THR A 271 15.65 -4.04 -8.04
N THR A 272 16.31 -3.06 -8.63
CA THR A 272 16.08 -2.60 -10.00
C THR A 272 17.36 -2.79 -10.79
N ILE A 273 17.22 -3.28 -12.02
CA ILE A 273 18.33 -3.58 -12.92
C ILE A 273 18.29 -2.62 -14.10
N SER A 274 19.43 -2.05 -14.44
CA SER A 274 19.60 -1.19 -15.62
C SER A 274 20.85 -1.61 -16.40
N TYR A 275 20.68 -1.83 -17.71
CA TYR A 275 21.80 -2.12 -18.60
C TYR A 275 22.43 -0.82 -19.13
N LEU A 276 23.76 -0.77 -19.08
CA LEU A 276 24.61 0.33 -19.53
C LEU A 276 25.39 -0.16 -20.76
N PRO A 277 24.89 0.09 -21.99
CA PRO A 277 25.50 -0.46 -23.21
C PRO A 277 26.90 0.09 -23.47
N ASP A 278 27.15 1.38 -23.19
CA ASP A 278 28.44 2.04 -23.44
C ASP A 278 29.60 1.39 -22.69
N SER A 279 29.31 0.79 -21.54
CA SER A 279 30.28 0.11 -20.71
C SER A 279 30.05 -1.39 -20.63
N ASN A 280 29.14 -2.01 -21.39
CA ASN A 280 28.77 -3.43 -21.24
C ASN A 280 28.55 -3.83 -19.77
N ALA A 281 27.82 -3.01 -19.02
CA ALA A 281 27.66 -3.21 -17.58
C ALA A 281 26.20 -3.25 -17.17
N VAL A 282 25.90 -3.97 -16.10
CA VAL A 282 24.59 -3.94 -15.46
C VAL A 282 24.72 -3.27 -14.10
N LYS A 283 23.91 -2.23 -13.89
CA LYS A 283 23.77 -1.56 -12.60
C LYS A 283 22.57 -2.12 -11.85
N ILE A 284 22.78 -2.46 -10.59
CA ILE A 284 21.76 -2.95 -9.66
C ILE A 284 21.62 -1.95 -8.53
N SER A 285 20.39 -1.50 -8.30
CA SER A 285 20.05 -0.60 -7.22
C SER A 285 18.97 -1.22 -6.35
N SER A 286 19.23 -1.30 -5.04
CA SER A 286 18.22 -1.74 -4.08
C SER A 286 17.12 -0.68 -3.94
N SER A 287 15.86 -1.11 -3.94
CA SER A 287 14.72 -0.19 -3.75
C SER A 287 14.59 0.32 -2.33
N GLN A 288 15.29 -0.32 -1.38
CA GLN A 288 15.35 0.06 0.03
C GLN A 288 16.79 -0.08 0.53
N PRO A 289 17.23 0.73 1.52
CA PRO A 289 18.53 0.53 2.14
C PRO A 289 18.65 -0.88 2.71
N TYR A 290 19.81 -1.50 2.53
CA TYR A 290 20.15 -2.74 3.21
C TYR A 290 20.19 -2.54 4.73
N GLU A 291 19.90 -3.61 5.47
CA GLU A 291 19.92 -3.59 6.93
C GLU A 291 21.36 -3.67 7.46
N SER A 292 21.68 -2.78 8.40
CA SER A 292 22.99 -2.72 9.05
C SER A 292 23.33 -4.02 9.77
N GLY A 293 24.57 -4.49 9.64
CA GLY A 293 25.07 -5.72 10.24
C GLY A 293 24.58 -7.02 9.60
N LYS A 294 23.72 -6.95 8.57
CA LYS A 294 23.25 -8.13 7.84
C LYS A 294 24.19 -8.52 6.70
N THR A 295 24.16 -9.80 6.36
CA THR A 295 24.91 -10.37 5.23
C THR A 295 23.97 -10.76 4.11
N TYR A 296 24.38 -10.44 2.89
CA TYR A 296 23.62 -10.67 1.67
C TYR A 296 24.46 -11.44 0.67
N THR A 297 23.79 -12.08 -0.29
CA THR A 297 24.41 -12.77 -1.43
C THR A 297 23.95 -12.11 -2.72
N LEU A 298 24.90 -11.59 -3.51
CA LEU A 298 24.68 -11.25 -4.91
C LEU A 298 24.96 -12.50 -5.75
N TYR A 299 23.99 -12.90 -6.57
CA TYR A 299 24.11 -14.04 -7.48
C TYR A 299 23.79 -13.60 -8.91
N ILE A 300 24.62 -14.04 -9.85
CA ILE A 300 24.48 -13.81 -11.29
C ILE A 300 24.36 -15.20 -11.92
N GLY A 301 23.19 -15.52 -12.45
CA GLY A 301 22.91 -16.77 -13.16
C GLY A 301 23.68 -16.86 -14.47
N ASN A 302 23.86 -18.08 -14.98
CA ASN A 302 24.63 -18.32 -16.20
C ASN A 302 23.79 -18.27 -17.50
N ASP A 303 22.47 -18.08 -17.40
CA ASP A 303 21.56 -18.04 -18.54
C ASP A 303 21.56 -16.70 -19.30
N ILE A 304 22.29 -15.70 -18.80
CA ILE A 304 22.49 -14.41 -19.47
C ILE A 304 23.30 -14.62 -20.76
N SER A 305 22.71 -14.26 -21.90
CA SER A 305 23.33 -14.40 -23.22
C SER A 305 24.05 -13.13 -23.66
N SER A 306 25.16 -13.29 -24.39
CA SER A 306 25.76 -12.20 -25.17
C SER A 306 24.94 -11.90 -26.43
N GLU A 307 25.19 -10.75 -27.06
CA GLU A 307 24.61 -10.40 -28.39
C GLU A 307 24.94 -11.44 -29.48
N SER A 308 25.98 -12.24 -29.28
CA SER A 308 26.35 -13.35 -30.16
C SER A 308 25.65 -14.67 -29.82
N GLY A 309 24.71 -14.68 -28.88
CA GLY A 309 23.96 -15.85 -28.42
C GLY A 309 24.77 -16.84 -27.57
N LEU A 310 25.85 -16.39 -26.92
CA LEU A 310 26.65 -17.23 -26.03
C LEU A 310 26.33 -16.90 -24.57
N ASN A 311 25.99 -17.92 -23.79
CA ASN A 311 25.74 -17.78 -22.36
C ASN A 311 27.03 -17.51 -21.57
N LEU A 312 26.87 -16.98 -20.36
CA LEU A 312 27.96 -16.91 -19.39
C LEU A 312 28.52 -18.31 -19.12
N LYS A 313 29.85 -18.40 -19.07
CA LYS A 313 30.55 -19.68 -18.86
C LYS A 313 30.22 -20.27 -17.49
N ASN A 314 30.27 -19.43 -16.47
CA ASN A 314 29.94 -19.75 -15.09
C ASN A 314 29.00 -18.66 -14.58
N SER A 315 28.10 -19.05 -13.70
CA SER A 315 27.44 -18.16 -12.77
C SER A 315 28.45 -17.58 -11.78
N VAL A 316 28.08 -16.52 -11.08
CA VAL A 316 28.94 -15.83 -10.14
C VAL A 316 28.20 -15.59 -8.83
N LYS A 317 28.88 -15.83 -7.71
CA LYS A 317 28.35 -15.60 -6.36
C LYS A 317 29.30 -14.70 -5.58
N MET A 318 28.75 -13.75 -4.84
CA MET A 318 29.51 -12.87 -3.97
C MET A 318 28.70 -12.58 -2.71
N THR A 319 29.32 -12.73 -1.55
CA THR A 319 28.70 -12.32 -0.28
C THR A 319 29.16 -10.93 0.13
N PHE A 320 28.30 -10.17 0.80
CA PHE A 320 28.68 -8.87 1.34
C PHE A 320 27.98 -8.59 2.68
N THR A 321 28.69 -7.91 3.58
CA THR A 321 28.18 -7.53 4.90
C THR A 321 28.08 -6.02 5.02
N VAL A 322 26.93 -5.55 5.47
CA VAL A 322 26.60 -4.13 5.57
C VAL A 322 27.09 -3.57 6.90
N LYS A 323 27.62 -2.34 6.86
CA LYS A 323 28.18 -1.63 8.01
C LYS A 323 27.15 -1.30 9.09
#